data_AF-A0A4R6BHK4-F1
#
_entry.id   AF-A0A4R6BHK4-F1
#
_cell.length_a   1.000
_cell.length_b   1.000
_cell.length_c   1.000
_cell.angle_alpha   90.00
_cell.angle_beta   90.00
_cell.angle_gamma   90.00
#
_symmetry.space_group_name_H-M   'P 1'
#
loop_
_entity.id
_entity.type
_entity.pdbx_description
1 polymer ?
#
loop_
_entity_poly.entity_id
_entity_poly.type
_entity_poly.pdbx_seq_one_letter_code
_entity_poly.pdbx_strand_id
1 'polypeptide(L)'
;LGFLVWGEMAAASEYSEKYVERMTNEWIEVVNRDYNHPSIVAWMPLNESWGISRVNHEKRQQAHSMSMYYLTKSLDETRVVFSNDGWEHTKSDICGIHNYSNAEQVKANYETLEKTLSIKPANREIYCEGFSYDGEPIMITEYGGIAYT
;
A
#
# COMPACT_ATOMS: atom_id res chain seq x y z
N LEU A 1 17.25 17.80 9.91
CA LEU A 1 17.71 16.40 9.75
C LEU A 1 17.57 15.90 8.31
N GLY A 2 16.58 16.38 7.52
CA GLY A 2 16.55 16.14 6.07
C GLY A 2 16.18 14.72 5.67
N PHE A 3 15.21 14.12 6.35
CA PHE A 3 14.69 12.80 6.03
C PHE A 3 13.45 12.88 5.14
N LEU A 4 13.33 11.94 4.21
CA LEU A 4 12.09 11.68 3.49
C LEU A 4 11.28 10.66 4.28
N VAL A 5 9.97 10.87 4.37
CA VAL A 5 9.06 10.03 5.15
C VAL A 5 7.79 9.74 4.36
N TRP A 6 7.08 8.69 4.75
CA TRP A 6 5.72 8.41 4.31
C TRP A 6 4.73 8.86 5.38
N GLY A 7 3.63 9.46 4.95
CA GLY A 7 2.47 9.68 5.79
C GLY A 7 1.54 8.49 5.69
N GLU A 8 1.43 7.71 6.76
CA GLU A 8 0.63 6.49 6.82
C GLU A 8 -0.52 6.62 7.82
N MET A 9 -1.62 5.91 7.56
CA MET A 9 -2.74 5.78 8.49
C MET A 9 -2.75 4.43 9.21
N ALA A 10 -3.20 4.43 10.46
CA ALA A 10 -3.46 3.19 11.17
C ALA A 10 -4.66 2.45 10.55
N ALA A 11 -4.55 1.14 10.36
CA ALA A 11 -5.60 0.34 9.75
C ALA A 11 -6.61 -0.19 10.78
N ALA A 12 -7.86 -0.40 10.34
CA ALA A 12 -8.85 -1.13 11.11
C ALA A 12 -8.61 -2.65 11.02
N SER A 13 -9.20 -3.41 11.94
CA SER A 13 -9.11 -4.88 11.87
C SER A 13 -9.98 -5.48 10.77
N GLU A 14 -11.19 -4.95 10.57
CA GLU A 14 -12.22 -5.52 9.70
C GLU A 14 -12.99 -4.44 8.94
N TYR A 15 -13.47 -4.83 7.76
CA TYR A 15 -14.26 -3.94 6.92
C TYR A 15 -15.68 -3.72 7.48
N SER A 16 -16.13 -2.46 7.52
CA SER A 16 -17.53 -2.10 7.79
C SER A 16 -17.85 -0.71 7.24
N GLU A 17 -19.12 -0.37 7.10
CA GLU A 17 -19.55 0.99 6.69
C GLU A 17 -19.07 2.06 7.68
N LYS A 18 -19.11 1.72 8.97
CA LYS A 18 -18.60 2.58 10.05
C LYS A 18 -17.09 2.79 9.95
N TYR A 19 -16.34 1.77 9.54
CA TYR A 19 -14.92 1.90 9.24
C TYR A 19 -14.71 2.84 8.06
N VAL A 20 -15.40 2.63 6.93
CA VAL A 20 -15.28 3.49 5.74
C VAL A 20 -15.49 4.96 6.08
N GLU A 21 -16.55 5.28 6.83
CA GLU A 21 -16.84 6.67 7.25
C GLU A 21 -15.72 7.26 8.11
N ARG A 22 -15.31 6.55 9.17
CA ARG A 22 -14.28 7.04 10.11
C ARG A 22 -12.94 7.20 9.43
N MET A 23 -12.52 6.17 8.70
CA MET A 23 -11.25 6.16 7.99
C MET A 23 -11.16 7.31 6.99
N THR A 24 -12.23 7.56 6.24
CA THR A 24 -12.28 8.67 5.28
C THR A 24 -12.13 10.02 5.97
N ASN A 25 -12.88 10.25 7.06
CA ASN A 25 -12.83 11.52 7.79
C ASN A 25 -11.47 11.76 8.45
N GLU A 26 -10.95 10.76 9.17
CA GLU A 26 -9.67 10.85 9.86
C GLU A 26 -8.50 11.02 8.87
N TRP A 27 -8.58 10.35 7.71
CA TRP A 27 -7.56 10.50 6.67
C TRP A 27 -7.51 11.90 6.06
N ILE A 28 -8.68 12.52 5.82
CA ILE A 28 -8.76 13.93 5.38
C ILE A 28 -8.06 14.85 6.39
N GLU A 29 -8.29 14.61 7.69
CA GLU A 29 -7.64 15.38 8.76
C GLU A 29 -6.13 15.19 8.77
N VAL A 30 -5.63 13.96 8.58
CA VAL A 30 -4.19 13.65 8.48
C VAL A 30 -3.55 14.40 7.32
N VAL A 31 -4.09 14.28 6.11
CA VAL A 31 -3.52 14.95 4.92
C VAL A 31 -3.53 16.47 5.11
N ASN A 32 -4.64 17.05 5.59
CA ASN A 32 -4.73 18.50 5.81
C ASN A 32 -3.76 19.01 6.88
N ARG A 33 -3.61 18.27 7.98
CA ARG A 33 -2.67 18.61 9.06
C ARG A 33 -1.24 18.60 8.55
N ASP A 34 -0.89 17.59 7.76
CA ASP A 34 0.50 17.28 7.43
C ASP A 34 0.96 17.80 6.06
N TYR A 35 0.05 18.37 5.26
CA TYR A 35 0.27 18.83 3.88
C TYR A 35 1.55 19.68 3.70
N ASN A 36 1.82 20.59 4.64
CA ASN A 36 2.92 21.54 4.55
C ASN A 36 4.27 20.97 5.01
N HIS A 37 4.36 19.66 5.32
CA HIS A 37 5.62 19.02 5.67
C HIS A 37 6.36 18.55 4.40
N PRO A 38 7.50 19.20 4.03
CA PRO A 38 8.23 18.83 2.81
C PRO A 38 8.98 17.49 2.92
N SER A 39 9.12 16.95 4.14
CA SER A 39 9.70 15.63 4.36
C SER A 39 8.77 14.51 3.89
N ILE A 40 7.44 14.74 3.90
CA ILE A 40 6.50 13.74 3.42
C ILE A 40 6.59 13.71 1.90
N VAL A 41 6.83 12.53 1.33
CA VAL A 41 6.95 12.35 -0.12
C VAL A 41 5.93 11.38 -0.69
N ALA A 42 5.30 10.56 0.16
CA ALA A 42 4.23 9.67 -0.23
C ALA A 42 3.16 9.58 0.85
N TRP A 43 1.96 9.21 0.41
CA TRP A 43 0.81 8.94 1.26
C TRP A 43 0.35 7.49 1.14
N MET A 44 0.02 6.91 2.29
CA MET A 44 -0.38 5.51 2.40
C MET A 44 -1.61 5.37 3.31
N PRO A 45 -2.83 5.45 2.75
CA PRO A 45 -4.06 5.30 3.51
C PRO A 45 -4.29 3.85 3.98
N LEU A 46 -3.74 2.84 3.31
CA LEU A 46 -4.05 1.42 3.59
C LEU A 46 -2.76 0.62 3.55
N ASN A 47 -2.64 -0.36 4.45
CA ASN A 47 -1.46 -1.21 4.58
C ASN A 47 -1.87 -2.68 4.80
N GLU A 48 -1.17 -3.61 4.12
CA GLU A 48 -1.30 -5.07 4.28
C GLU A 48 -2.73 -5.62 4.14
N SER A 49 -3.63 -4.86 3.51
CA SER A 49 -5.05 -5.16 3.41
C SER A 49 -5.80 -5.22 4.76
N TRP A 50 -5.24 -4.65 5.83
CA TRP A 50 -5.96 -4.50 7.10
C TRP A 50 -7.18 -3.61 6.91
N GLY A 51 -8.33 -4.04 7.45
CA GLY A 51 -9.61 -3.34 7.25
C GLY A 51 -10.23 -3.57 5.87
N ILE A 52 -9.51 -4.21 4.94
CA ILE A 52 -9.96 -4.61 3.60
C ILE A 52 -9.46 -6.01 3.24
N SER A 53 -9.60 -6.96 4.16
CA SER A 53 -8.99 -8.31 4.10
C SER A 53 -9.37 -9.18 2.89
N ARG A 54 -10.44 -8.81 2.16
CA ARG A 54 -10.95 -9.51 0.97
C ARG A 54 -10.82 -8.68 -0.31
N VAL A 55 -10.02 -7.61 -0.29
CA VAL A 55 -9.88 -6.67 -1.41
C VAL A 55 -9.46 -7.33 -2.71
N ASN A 56 -8.72 -8.44 -2.67
CA ASN A 56 -8.36 -9.16 -3.90
C ASN A 56 -9.57 -9.52 -4.78
N HIS A 57 -10.70 -9.95 -4.19
CA HIS A 57 -11.87 -10.43 -4.93
C HIS A 57 -13.19 -9.68 -4.60
N GLU A 58 -13.28 -8.96 -3.48
CA GLU A 58 -14.49 -8.24 -3.09
C GLU A 58 -14.52 -6.82 -3.68
N LYS A 59 -15.32 -6.61 -4.73
CA LYS A 59 -15.44 -5.33 -5.45
C LYS A 59 -15.78 -4.13 -4.55
N ARG A 60 -16.50 -4.35 -3.45
CA ARG A 60 -16.81 -3.30 -2.48
C ARG A 60 -15.56 -2.77 -1.77
N GLN A 61 -14.64 -3.65 -1.38
CA GLN A 61 -13.39 -3.27 -0.73
C GLN A 61 -12.41 -2.68 -1.75
N GLN A 62 -12.41 -3.17 -2.99
CA GLN A 62 -11.66 -2.54 -4.09
C GLN A 62 -12.13 -1.11 -4.33
N ALA A 63 -13.44 -0.88 -4.33
CA ALA A 63 -14.01 0.46 -4.45
C ALA A 63 -13.53 1.36 -3.30
N HIS A 64 -13.51 0.87 -2.06
CA HIS A 64 -12.98 1.64 -0.93
C HIS A 64 -11.49 1.99 -1.10
N SER A 65 -10.64 1.04 -1.49
CA SER A 65 -9.21 1.30 -1.76
C SER A 65 -9.02 2.36 -2.86
N MET A 66 -9.75 2.25 -3.97
CA MET A 66 -9.72 3.25 -5.05
C MET A 66 -10.26 4.62 -4.60
N SER A 67 -11.29 4.65 -3.76
CA SER A 67 -11.81 5.89 -3.18
C SER A 67 -10.76 6.59 -2.33
N MET A 68 -10.03 5.85 -1.47
CA MET A 68 -8.96 6.42 -0.66
C MET A 68 -7.81 6.95 -1.52
N TYR A 69 -7.43 6.22 -2.57
CA TYR A 69 -6.41 6.67 -3.53
C TYR A 69 -6.79 8.01 -4.20
N TYR A 70 -7.98 8.07 -4.82
CA TYR A 70 -8.41 9.28 -5.53
C TYR A 70 -8.73 10.45 -4.60
N LEU A 71 -9.27 10.17 -3.40
CA LEU A 71 -9.44 11.20 -2.37
C LEU A 71 -8.10 11.84 -2.03
N THR A 72 -7.08 11.01 -1.75
CA THR A 72 -5.73 11.51 -1.43
C THR A 72 -5.17 12.36 -2.57
N LYS A 73 -5.29 11.88 -3.83
CA LYS A 73 -4.89 12.65 -5.01
C LYS A 73 -5.64 13.97 -5.17
N SER A 74 -6.91 14.02 -4.78
CA SER A 74 -7.70 15.26 -4.84
C SER A 74 -7.36 16.27 -3.73
N LEU A 75 -6.79 15.80 -2.62
CA LEU A 75 -6.34 16.65 -1.51
C LEU A 75 -4.88 17.10 -1.71
N ASP A 76 -4.05 16.25 -2.31
CA ASP A 76 -2.64 16.52 -2.56
C ASP A 76 -2.18 15.97 -3.92
N GLU A 77 -2.10 16.88 -4.90
CA GLU A 77 -1.61 16.59 -6.25
C GLU A 77 -0.08 16.53 -6.35
N THR A 78 0.65 16.84 -5.27
CA THR A 78 2.11 17.02 -5.31
C THR A 78 2.90 15.77 -4.92
N ARG A 79 2.24 14.77 -4.32
CA ARG A 79 2.88 13.57 -3.75
C ARG A 79 2.31 12.28 -4.37
N VAL A 80 3.10 11.20 -4.25
CA VAL A 80 2.69 9.86 -4.72
C VAL A 80 1.81 9.17 -3.67
N VAL A 81 0.97 8.25 -4.12
CA VAL A 81 -0.03 7.57 -3.29
C VAL A 81 0.02 6.06 -3.54
N PHE A 82 0.11 5.30 -2.45
CA PHE A 82 -0.11 3.85 -2.43
C PHE A 82 -1.61 3.61 -2.18
N SER A 83 -2.28 2.73 -2.91
CA SER A 83 -3.68 2.40 -2.58
C SER A 83 -3.83 1.34 -1.49
N ASN A 84 -2.80 0.54 -1.33
CA ASN A 84 -2.51 -0.41 -0.27
C ASN A 84 -0.99 -0.61 -0.33
N ASP A 85 -0.33 -1.02 0.75
CA ASP A 85 1.09 -1.40 0.70
C ASP A 85 1.29 -2.87 1.08
N GLY A 86 2.36 -3.44 0.53
CA GLY A 86 2.79 -4.82 0.71
C GLY A 86 2.25 -5.81 -0.30
N TRP A 87 0.95 -5.75 -0.62
CA TRP A 87 0.27 -6.63 -1.58
C TRP A 87 -1.14 -6.11 -1.92
N GLU A 88 -1.84 -6.84 -2.80
CA GLU A 88 -3.24 -6.60 -3.21
C GLU A 88 -3.50 -5.14 -3.61
N HIS A 89 -2.58 -4.56 -4.39
CA HIS A 89 -2.73 -3.22 -4.93
C HIS A 89 -3.95 -3.13 -5.85
N THR A 90 -4.68 -2.01 -5.74
CA THR A 90 -5.61 -1.56 -6.77
C THR A 90 -4.87 -0.63 -7.75
N LYS A 91 -5.15 0.69 -7.78
CA LYS A 91 -4.33 1.68 -8.50
C LYS A 91 -3.35 2.34 -7.54
N SER A 92 -2.06 2.20 -7.78
CA SER A 92 -1.02 2.85 -6.97
C SER A 92 -0.03 3.58 -7.89
N ASP A 93 0.63 4.62 -7.37
CA ASP A 93 1.75 5.26 -8.08
C ASP A 93 3.07 4.51 -7.88
N ILE A 94 3.15 3.67 -6.84
CA ILE A 94 4.27 2.81 -6.51
C ILE A 94 3.71 1.45 -6.11
N CYS A 95 4.30 0.37 -6.62
CA CYS A 95 4.02 -0.99 -6.17
C CYS A 95 4.95 -1.31 -5.00
N GLY A 96 4.41 -1.35 -3.80
CA GLY A 96 5.18 -1.68 -2.60
C GLY A 96 5.01 -3.15 -2.21
N ILE A 97 6.09 -3.79 -1.78
CA ILE A 97 6.11 -5.24 -1.54
C ILE A 97 6.71 -5.51 -0.17
N HIS A 98 5.97 -6.28 0.63
CA HIS A 98 6.44 -6.78 1.93
C HIS A 98 6.98 -8.19 1.73
N ASN A 99 8.27 -8.41 1.95
CA ASN A 99 8.90 -9.70 1.71
C ASN A 99 9.86 -10.11 2.82
N TYR A 100 9.40 -11.06 3.63
CA TYR A 100 10.13 -11.67 4.75
C TYR A 100 10.74 -13.03 4.39
N SER A 101 10.90 -13.34 3.10
CA SER A 101 11.62 -14.52 2.63
C SER A 101 13.11 -14.44 2.97
N ASN A 102 13.80 -15.59 2.92
CA ASN A 102 15.26 -15.62 3.13
C ASN A 102 16.01 -14.95 1.97
N ALA A 103 17.30 -14.67 2.17
CA ALA A 103 18.13 -13.94 1.20
C ALA A 103 18.19 -14.61 -0.20
N GLU A 104 18.22 -15.94 -0.27
CA GLU A 104 18.27 -16.69 -1.54
C GLU A 104 16.97 -16.53 -2.31
N GLN A 105 15.83 -16.62 -1.61
CA GLN A 105 14.51 -16.41 -2.16
C GLN A 105 14.32 -14.96 -2.61
N VAL A 106 14.70 -13.96 -1.80
CA VAL A 106 14.65 -12.54 -2.19
C VAL A 106 15.45 -12.31 -3.48
N LYS A 107 16.69 -12.82 -3.56
CA LYS A 107 17.49 -12.71 -4.77
C LYS A 107 16.80 -13.32 -6.00
N ALA A 108 16.17 -14.48 -5.84
CA ALA A 108 15.45 -15.15 -6.93
C ALA A 108 14.15 -14.43 -7.33
N ASN A 109 13.41 -13.89 -6.35
CA ASN A 109 12.12 -13.22 -6.53
C ASN A 109 12.25 -11.94 -7.36
N TYR A 110 13.33 -11.19 -7.16
CA TYR A 110 13.53 -9.87 -7.78
C TYR A 110 14.50 -9.87 -8.98
N GLU A 111 14.78 -11.04 -9.56
CA GLU A 111 15.70 -11.16 -10.72
C GLU A 111 15.09 -10.57 -12.01
N THR A 112 13.77 -10.71 -12.18
CA THR A 112 13.04 -10.15 -13.31
C THR A 112 11.73 -9.53 -12.85
N LEU A 113 11.20 -8.61 -13.64
CA LEU A 113 9.88 -8.02 -13.40
C LEU A 113 8.79 -9.09 -13.37
N GLU A 114 8.81 -10.03 -14.32
CA GLU A 114 7.85 -11.14 -14.37
C GLU A 114 7.86 -11.96 -13.08
N LYS A 115 9.06 -12.33 -12.58
CA LYS A 115 9.19 -13.03 -11.30
C LYS A 115 8.64 -12.19 -10.16
N THR A 116 9.03 -10.91 -10.09
CA THR A 116 8.59 -9.97 -9.06
C THR A 116 7.06 -9.80 -9.03
N LEU A 117 6.39 -9.83 -10.16
CA LEU A 117 4.93 -9.71 -10.23
C LEU A 117 4.21 -11.04 -9.98
N SER A 118 4.91 -12.17 -10.05
CA SER A 118 4.36 -13.51 -9.85
C SER A 118 4.49 -14.05 -8.42
N ILE A 119 5.26 -13.38 -7.56
CA ILE A 119 5.40 -13.79 -6.16
C ILE A 119 4.10 -13.56 -5.38
N LYS A 120 3.94 -14.33 -4.29
CA LYS A 120 2.79 -14.22 -3.40
C LYS A 120 3.23 -14.04 -1.94
N PRO A 121 3.81 -12.89 -1.56
CA PRO A 121 4.14 -12.62 -0.17
C PRO A 121 2.90 -12.78 0.70
N ALA A 122 3.05 -13.37 1.89
CA ALA A 122 1.93 -13.69 2.78
C ALA A 122 0.76 -14.48 2.12
N ASN A 123 1.02 -15.21 1.02
CA ASN A 123 0.01 -15.88 0.20
C ASN A 123 -1.04 -14.93 -0.40
N ARG A 124 -0.61 -13.71 -0.73
CA ARG A 124 -1.42 -12.63 -1.30
C ARG A 124 -0.89 -12.26 -2.69
N GLU A 125 -1.77 -11.94 -3.62
CA GLU A 125 -1.36 -11.46 -4.96
C GLU A 125 -0.77 -10.05 -4.85
N ILE A 126 0.17 -9.67 -5.72
CA ILE A 126 0.68 -8.28 -5.75
C ILE A 126 -0.43 -7.30 -6.14
N TYR A 127 -1.28 -7.65 -7.11
CA TYR A 127 -2.42 -6.84 -7.53
C TYR A 127 -3.73 -7.58 -7.30
N CYS A 128 -4.77 -6.82 -6.95
CA CYS A 128 -6.14 -7.32 -6.86
C CYS A 128 -6.67 -7.84 -8.21
N GLU A 129 -7.65 -8.75 -8.18
CA GLU A 129 -8.34 -9.20 -9.38
C GLU A 129 -8.97 -8.04 -10.17
N GLY A 130 -8.56 -7.90 -11.43
CA GLY A 130 -8.96 -6.81 -12.31
C GLY A 130 -8.00 -5.61 -12.32
N PHE A 131 -6.91 -5.69 -11.57
CA PHE A 131 -5.80 -4.75 -11.58
C PHE A 131 -4.51 -5.47 -11.98
N SER A 132 -3.55 -4.70 -12.48
CA SER A 132 -2.25 -5.21 -12.91
C SER A 132 -1.22 -4.09 -12.85
N TYR A 133 0.04 -4.48 -12.85
CA TYR A 133 1.16 -3.59 -13.11
C TYR A 133 0.93 -2.75 -14.38
N ASP A 134 1.16 -1.44 -14.27
CA ASP A 134 0.91 -0.42 -15.30
C ASP A 134 2.16 0.48 -15.50
N GLY A 135 3.34 -0.03 -15.13
CA GLY A 135 4.63 0.65 -15.32
C GLY A 135 5.11 1.49 -14.14
N GLU A 136 4.45 1.42 -12.99
CA GLU A 136 4.88 2.07 -11.76
C GLU A 136 6.22 1.53 -11.24
N PRO A 137 7.03 2.32 -10.51
CA PRO A 137 8.19 1.78 -9.81
C PRO A 137 7.78 0.74 -8.76
N ILE A 138 8.64 -0.27 -8.57
CA ILE A 138 8.48 -1.30 -7.53
C ILE A 138 9.46 -1.02 -6.39
N MET A 139 8.98 -1.09 -5.15
CA MET A 139 9.79 -0.92 -3.94
C MET A 139 9.53 -2.05 -2.95
N ILE A 140 10.57 -2.53 -2.29
CA ILE A 140 10.43 -3.43 -1.14
C ILE A 140 10.30 -2.53 0.09
N THR A 141 9.09 -2.35 0.58
CA THR A 141 8.75 -1.40 1.66
C THR A 141 8.89 -2.03 3.03
N GLU A 142 8.72 -3.34 3.13
CA GLU A 142 9.08 -4.14 4.31
C GLU A 142 9.89 -5.39 3.94
N TYR A 143 10.93 -5.64 4.71
CA TYR A 143 11.68 -6.89 4.71
C TYR A 143 12.42 -7.03 6.05
N GLY A 144 12.73 -8.25 6.45
CA GLY A 144 13.45 -8.49 7.68
C GLY A 144 13.42 -9.95 8.11
N GLY A 145 13.86 -10.20 9.33
CA GLY A 145 13.86 -11.54 9.92
C GLY A 145 14.31 -11.50 11.37
N ILE A 146 14.09 -12.62 12.07
CA ILE A 146 14.59 -12.80 13.44
C ILE A 146 16.00 -13.38 13.34
N ALA A 147 16.98 -12.69 13.91
CA ALA A 147 18.34 -13.24 14.04
C ALA A 147 18.33 -14.37 15.08
N TYR A 148 18.27 -15.62 14.62
CA TYR A 148 18.61 -16.78 15.45
C TYR A 148 20.12 -16.99 15.36
N THR A 149 20.83 -16.71 16.45
CA THR A 149 22.21 -17.18 16.69
C THR A 149 22.21 -18.59 17.26
#